data_AF-A0A379WZC5-F1
#
_entry.id   AF-A0A379WZC5-F1
#
_cell.length_a   1.000
_cell.length_b   1.000
_cell.length_c   1.000
_cell.angle_alpha   90.00
_cell.angle_beta   90.00
_cell.angle_gamma   90.00
#
_symmetry.space_group_name_H-M   'P 1'
#
loop_
_entity.id
_entity.type
_entity.pdbx_description
1 polymer ?
#
loop_
_entity_poly.entity_id
_entity_poly.type
_entity_poly.pdbx_seq_one_letter_code
_entity_poly.pdbx_strand_id
1 'polypeptide(L)' 'MGRREVPFSGEIWIDRADFREEANKQYKRLVMGKEVRLRNAYVIKAERVEKDAEGNITTIFCTMMPIR' A
#
# COMPACT_ATOMS: atom_id res chain seq x y z
N MET A 1 20.30 17.94 -11.89
CA MET A 1 19.15 17.02 -11.72
C MET A 1 19.57 15.66 -12.23
N GLY A 2 19.55 14.62 -11.39
CA GLY A 2 20.02 13.27 -11.73
C GLY A 2 18.97 12.22 -11.40
N ARG A 3 19.05 11.07 -12.07
CA ARG A 3 18.21 9.89 -11.79
C ARG A 3 19.01 8.92 -10.94
N ARG A 4 18.34 8.23 -10.02
CA ARG A 4 18.88 7.05 -9.35
C ARG A 4 17.96 5.87 -9.58
N GLU A 5 18.54 4.68 -9.63
CA GLU A 5 17.81 3.43 -9.62
C GLU A 5 17.41 3.10 -8.17
N VAL A 6 16.17 2.68 -7.98
CA VAL A 6 15.64 2.27 -6.67
C VAL A 6 15.11 0.85 -6.84
N PRO A 7 15.59 -0.11 -6.05
CA PRO A 7 15.11 -1.48 -6.13
C PRO A 7 13.63 -1.54 -5.71
N PHE A 8 12.86 -2.34 -6.42
CA PHE A 8 11.46 -2.62 -6.10
C PHE A 8 11.28 -4.13 -5.94
N SER A 9 10.58 -4.54 -4.88
CA SER A 9 10.38 -5.93 -4.47
C SER A 9 8.90 -6.19 -4.16
N GLY A 10 8.53 -7.47 -4.02
CA GLY A 10 7.18 -7.86 -3.59
C GLY A 10 6.87 -7.52 -2.13
N GLU A 11 7.90 -7.31 -1.33
CA GLU A 11 7.80 -6.86 0.06
C GLU A 11 8.33 -5.43 0.16
N ILE A 12 7.50 -4.52 0.64
CA ILE A 12 7.83 -3.10 0.78
C ILE A 12 7.28 -2.56 2.10
N TRP A 13 7.88 -1.47 2.56
CA TRP A 13 7.46 -0.77 3.76
C TRP A 13 6.70 0.50 3.39
N ILE A 14 5.59 0.74 4.09
CA ILE A 14 4.82 1.99 4.02
C ILE A 14 4.69 2.57 5.43
N ASP A 15 4.36 3.85 5.51
CA ASP A 15 4.02 4.44 6.80
C ASP A 15 2.67 3.89 7.29
N ARG A 16 2.56 3.62 8.60
CA ARG A 16 1.31 3.11 9.19
C ARG A 16 0.15 4.09 8.98
N ALA A 17 0.41 5.39 8.94
CA ALA A 17 -0.61 6.41 8.67
C ALA A 17 -1.05 6.46 7.20
N ASP A 18 -0.39 5.72 6.30
CA ASP A 18 -0.76 5.61 4.89
C ASP A 18 -1.78 4.50 4.59
N PHE A 19 -2.14 3.69 5.59
CA PHE A 19 -3.15 2.65 5.46
C PHE A 19 -4.31 2.80 6.45
N ARG A 20 -5.54 2.56 5.98
CA ARG A 20 -6.74 2.42 6.83
C ARG A 20 -7.67 1.35 6.29
N GLU A 21 -8.31 0.59 7.18
CA GLU A 21 -9.34 -0.37 6.76
C GLU A 21 -10.60 0.35 6.27
N GLU A 22 -11.05 1.36 7.02
CA GLU A 22 -12.18 2.19 6.66
C GLU A 22 -11.76 3.66 6.64
N ALA A 23 -12.12 4.37 5.57
CA ALA A 23 -11.81 5.79 5.44
C ALA A 23 -12.88 6.53 4.64
N ASN A 24 -13.04 7.82 4.95
CA ASN A 24 -13.94 8.70 4.21
C ASN A 24 -13.41 9.03 2.80
N LYS A 25 -14.23 9.68 1.99
CA LYS A 25 -13.88 10.07 0.60
C LYS A 25 -12.71 11.06 0.50
N GLN A 26 -12.33 11.72 1.60
CA GLN A 26 -11.22 12.69 1.63
C GLN A 26 -9.86 12.00 1.83
N TYR A 27 -9.84 10.73 2.22
CA TYR A 27 -8.62 9.96 2.42
C TYR A 27 -8.09 9.44 1.07
N LYS A 28 -6.94 9.98 0.65
CA LYS A 28 -6.32 9.70 -0.66
C LYS A 28 -5.19 8.66 -0.61
N ARG A 29 -5.03 7.96 0.52
CA ARG A 29 -3.98 6.95 0.74
C ARG A 29 -4.59 5.54 0.64
N LEU A 30 -3.84 4.50 0.99
CA LEU A 30 -4.27 3.11 0.80
C LEU A 30 -5.45 2.80 1.73
N VAL A 31 -6.53 2.29 1.15
CA VAL A 31 -7.70 1.80 1.89
C VAL A 31 -7.95 0.36 1.53
N MET A 32 -8.39 -0.44 2.50
CA MET A 32 -8.80 -1.81 2.25
C MET A 32 -9.81 -1.89 1.09
N GLY A 33 -9.54 -2.77 0.12
CA GLY A 33 -10.37 -2.95 -1.08
C GLY A 33 -10.19 -1.89 -2.17
N LYS A 34 -9.38 -0.85 -1.95
CA LYS A 34 -9.10 0.23 -2.91
C LYS A 34 -7.66 0.19 -3.42
N GLU A 35 -7.45 0.95 -4.48
CA GLU A 35 -6.18 1.09 -5.16
C GLU A 35 -5.46 2.39 -4.78
N VAL A 36 -4.13 2.33 -4.71
CA VAL A 36 -3.26 3.50 -4.56
C VAL A 36 -2.05 3.37 -5.47
N ARG A 37 -1.51 4.50 -5.93
CA ARG A 37 -0.25 4.53 -6.68
C ARG A 37 0.92 4.71 -5.72
N LEU A 38 1.87 3.76 -5.75
CA LEU A 38 3.15 3.91 -5.09
C LEU A 38 3.99 4.98 -5.80
N ARG A 39 4.75 5.77 -5.04
CA ARG A 39 5.54 6.87 -5.60
C ARG A 39 6.58 6.32 -6.58
N ASN A 40 6.50 6.77 -7.84
CA ASN A 40 7.36 6.35 -8.96
C ASN A 40 7.34 4.83 -9.24
N ALA A 41 6.28 4.12 -8.83
CA ALA A 41 6.13 2.69 -8.99
C ALA A 41 4.70 2.32 -9.44
N TYR A 42 4.28 1.10 -9.18
CA TYR A 42 3.03 0.52 -9.65
C TYR A 42 1.80 0.98 -8.83
N VAL A 43 0.62 0.72 -9.38
CA VAL A 43 -0.64 0.81 -8.64
C VAL A 43 -0.84 -0.52 -7.92
N ILE A 44 -1.18 -0.46 -6.64
CA ILE A 44 -1.45 -1.63 -5.80
C ILE A 44 -2.87 -1.54 -5.24
N LYS A 45 -3.51 -2.70 -5.05
CA LYS A 45 -4.82 -2.83 -4.39
C LYS A 45 -4.67 -3.62 -3.10
N ALA A 46 -5.16 -3.08 -1.98
CA ALA A 46 -5.16 -3.81 -0.71
C ALA A 46 -6.28 -4.86 -0.69
N GLU A 47 -5.93 -6.12 -0.42
CA GLU A 47 -6.88 -7.26 -0.47
C GLU A 47 -7.05 -7.99 0.86
N ARG A 48 -5.99 -8.11 1.67
CA ARG A 48 -6.08 -8.66 3.02
C ARG A 48 -5.10 -7.99 3.98
N VAL A 49 -5.43 -8.00 5.26
CA VAL A 49 -4.55 -7.55 6.34
C VAL A 49 -4.38 -8.66 7.37
N GLU A 50 -3.18 -8.76 7.92
CA GLU A 50 -2.90 -9.57 9.09
C GLU A 50 -2.76 -8.65 10.30
N LYS A 51 -3.30 -9.11 11.43
CA LYS A 51 -3.27 -8.40 12.71
C LYS A 51 -2.67 -9.31 13.76
N ASP A 52 -2.00 -8.71 14.74
CA ASP A 52 -1.54 -9.40 15.94
C ASP A 52 -2.70 -9.64 16.93
N ALA A 53 -2.37 -10.26 18.08
CA ALA A 53 -3.34 -10.54 19.15
C ALA A 53 -3.94 -9.27 19.79
N GLU A 54 -3.27 -8.13 19.67
CA GLU A 54 -3.72 -6.83 20.18
C GLU A 54 -4.54 -6.06 19.13
N GLY A 55 -4.67 -6.60 17.92
CA GLY A 55 -5.41 -6.00 16.81
C GLY A 55 -4.61 -5.00 15.98
N ASN A 56 -3.28 -4.88 16.20
CA ASN A 56 -2.45 -4.02 15.37
C ASN A 56 -2.14 -4.68 14.03
N ILE A 57 -2.17 -3.89 12.95
CA ILE A 57 -1.84 -4.37 11.61
C ILE A 57 -0.32 -4.63 11.52
N THR A 58 0.02 -5.87 11.19
CA THR A 58 1.41 -6.33 11.00
C THR A 58 1.79 -6.34 9.53
N THR A 59 0.90 -6.85 8.66
CA THR A 59 1.18 -7.02 7.23
C THR A 59 -0.06 -6.70 6.40
N ILE A 60 0.13 -6.02 5.27
CA ILE A 60 -0.94 -5.73 4.29
C ILE A 60 -0.57 -6.43 2.99
N PHE A 61 -1.42 -7.34 2.54
CA PHE A 61 -1.22 -8.03 1.27
C PHE A 61 -1.97 -7.28 0.18
N CYS A 62 -1.22 -6.96 -0.86
CA CYS A 62 -1.71 -6.20 -1.98
C CYS A 62 -1.45 -6.94 -3.29
N THR A 63 -2.33 -6.73 -4.25
CA THR A 63 -2.11 -7.15 -5.63
C THR A 63 -1.60 -5.97 -6.44
N MET A 64 -0.50 -6.17 -7.16
CA MET A 64 0.05 -5.20 -8.09
C MET A 64 -0.74 -5.23 -9.40
N MET A 65 -1.21 -4.06 -9.84
CA MET A 65 -1.85 -3.95 -11.14
C MET A 65 -0.80 -3.79 -12.25
N PRO A 66 -0.90 -4.55 -13.35
CA PRO A 66 -0.04 -4.36 -14.50
C PRO A 66 -0.35 -3.00 -15.15
N ILE A 67 0.71 -2.25 -15.46
CA ILE A 67 0.59 -1.04 -16.28
C ILE A 67 0.38 -1.52 -17.72
N ARG A 68 -0.81 -1.25 -18.28
CA ARG A 68 -1.08 -1.39 -19.72
C ARG A 68 -0.42 -0.26 -20.50
#